data_AF-A0A931CP78-F1
#
_entry.id   AF-A0A931CP78-F1
#
_cell.length_a   1.000
_cell.length_b   1.000
_cell.length_c   1.000
_cell.angle_alpha   90.00
_cell.angle_beta   90.00
_cell.angle_gamma   90.00
#
_symmetry.space_group_name_H-M   'P 1'
#
loop_
_entity.id
_entity.type
_entity.pdbx_description
1 polymer ?
#
loop_
_entity_poly.entity_id
_entity_poly.type
_entity_poly.pdbx_seq_one_letter_code
_entity_poly.pdbx_strand_id
1 'polypeptide(L)'
;MLAGNTPVLVHNTGPCGTGLNNASAGLRGIFSDGGVRGRSIIDIRSQLLDDGFEQVLANNGRGYLFRNSAGEEVRIMRREGGWDIRVRNSHGNYLDEFGNVANPIDTHNIEVRSR
;
A
#
# COMPACT_ATOMS: atom_id res chain seq x y z
N MET A 1 5.67 -55.20 2.16
CA MET A 1 4.46 -54.36 2.33
C MET A 1 4.89 -53.15 3.16
N LEU A 2 4.68 -51.94 2.61
CA LEU A 2 4.54 -50.61 3.25
C LEU A 2 5.70 -50.14 4.19
N ALA A 3 6.19 -48.91 4.15
CA ALA A 3 5.57 -47.66 3.77
C ALA A 3 6.59 -46.68 3.18
N GLY A 4 6.18 -45.98 2.12
CA GLY A 4 6.93 -44.89 1.52
C GLY A 4 6.96 -43.69 2.44
N ASN A 5 8.16 -43.14 2.62
CA ASN A 5 8.40 -41.88 3.31
C ASN A 5 7.97 -40.75 2.36
N THR A 6 6.69 -40.37 2.39
CA THR A 6 6.20 -39.19 1.67
C THR A 6 6.77 -37.94 2.34
N PRO A 7 7.52 -37.07 1.62
CA PRO A 7 7.88 -35.78 2.16
C PRO A 7 6.60 -34.99 2.43
N VAL A 8 6.39 -34.60 3.69
CA VAL A 8 5.37 -33.63 4.05
C VAL A 8 5.78 -32.34 3.34
N LEU A 9 5.09 -32.04 2.25
CA LEU A 9 5.12 -30.71 1.66
C LEU A 9 4.53 -29.80 2.74
N VAL A 10 5.41 -29.15 3.51
CA VAL A 10 5.03 -28.03 4.36
C VAL A 10 4.52 -26.98 3.39
N HIS A 11 3.21 -26.96 3.18
CA HIS A 11 2.54 -25.77 2.72
C HIS A 11 2.90 -24.72 3.77
N ASN A 12 3.90 -23.90 3.47
CA ASN A 12 4.00 -22.57 4.03
C ASN A 12 2.70 -21.89 3.59
N THR A 13 1.62 -22.11 4.35
CA THR A 13 0.55 -21.15 4.49
C THR A 13 1.21 -19.94 5.15
N GLY A 14 1.94 -19.17 4.34
CA GLY A 14 2.26 -17.79 4.69
C GLY A 14 0.95 -17.13 5.12
N PRO A 15 0.97 -16.26 6.14
CA PRO A 15 -0.25 -15.65 6.63
C PRO A 15 -1.05 -15.13 5.43
N CYS A 16 -2.24 -15.70 5.29
CA CYS A 16 -3.30 -15.27 4.39
C CYS A 16 -3.37 -13.74 4.34
N GLY A 17 -3.35 -13.18 3.14
CA GLY A 17 -3.07 -11.78 2.84
C GLY A 17 -3.66 -10.77 3.82
N THR A 18 -2.78 -10.13 4.58
CA THR A 18 -3.08 -8.99 5.46
C THR A 18 -3.30 -7.68 4.69
N GLY A 19 -3.57 -7.71 3.37
CA GLY A 19 -3.63 -6.56 2.45
C GLY A 19 -4.45 -5.36 2.97
N LEU A 20 -5.70 -5.22 2.53
CA LEU A 20 -6.63 -4.21 3.06
C LEU A 20 -7.51 -4.71 4.22
N ASN A 21 -7.54 -6.01 4.48
CA ASN A 21 -8.47 -6.61 5.44
C ASN A 21 -8.31 -6.08 6.88
N ASN A 22 -7.11 -5.62 7.25
CA ASN A 22 -6.82 -5.03 8.57
C ASN A 22 -6.34 -3.57 8.46
N ALA A 23 -6.64 -2.93 7.34
CA ALA A 23 -6.24 -1.56 7.10
C ALA A 23 -7.25 -0.58 7.71
N SER A 24 -6.79 0.62 8.06
CA SER A 24 -7.67 1.69 8.56
C SER A 24 -8.73 2.08 7.54
N ALA A 25 -9.79 2.73 8.03
CA ALA A 25 -10.83 3.27 7.15
C ALA A 25 -10.25 4.18 6.06
N GLY A 26 -9.24 5.00 6.40
CA GLY A 26 -8.61 5.89 5.44
C GLY A 26 -7.78 5.18 4.39
N LEU A 27 -7.00 4.17 4.80
CA LEU A 27 -6.28 3.37 3.83
C LEU A 27 -7.27 2.65 2.90
N ARG A 28 -8.35 2.06 3.42
CA ARG A 28 -9.38 1.42 2.58
C ARG A 28 -10.09 2.42 1.67
N GLY A 29 -10.30 3.65 2.15
CA GLY A 29 -10.92 4.73 1.42
C GLY A 29 -10.15 5.12 0.16
N ILE A 30 -8.81 5.10 0.18
CA ILE A 30 -8.05 5.43 -1.04
C ILE A 30 -8.17 4.33 -2.12
N PHE A 31 -8.60 3.12 -1.78
CA PHE A 31 -8.87 2.01 -2.73
C PHE A 31 -10.36 1.80 -3.04
N SER A 32 -11.28 2.65 -2.54
CA SER A 32 -12.73 2.42 -2.64
C SER A 32 -13.27 2.25 -4.07
N ASP A 33 -12.63 2.89 -5.05
CA ASP A 33 -13.03 2.89 -6.45
C ASP A 33 -12.42 1.74 -7.27
N GLY A 34 -12.02 0.66 -6.59
CA GLY A 34 -11.41 -0.51 -7.23
C GLY A 34 -9.91 -0.36 -7.50
N GLY A 35 -9.30 0.76 -7.09
CA GLY A 35 -7.85 0.96 -7.11
C GLY A 35 -7.44 2.41 -6.89
N VAL A 36 -6.13 2.63 -6.74
CA VAL A 36 -5.56 3.98 -6.54
C VAL A 36 -5.06 4.59 -7.85
N ARG A 37 -4.74 3.76 -8.85
CA ARG A 37 -4.16 4.23 -10.11
C ARG A 37 -5.12 5.16 -10.85
N GLY A 38 -4.57 6.26 -11.36
CA GLY A 38 -5.30 7.28 -12.10
C GLY A 38 -6.10 8.26 -11.23
N ARG A 39 -6.20 8.05 -9.92
CA ARG A 39 -6.83 8.99 -8.99
C ARG A 39 -6.02 10.29 -8.89
N SER A 40 -6.73 11.38 -8.60
CA SER A 40 -6.13 12.68 -8.33
C SER A 40 -5.35 12.65 -7.01
N ILE A 41 -4.14 13.21 -7.02
CA ILE A 41 -3.32 13.35 -5.82
C ILE A 41 -3.98 14.27 -4.82
N ILE A 42 -4.69 15.30 -5.29
CA ILE A 42 -5.39 16.22 -4.40
C ILE A 42 -6.43 15.44 -3.62
N ASP A 43 -7.20 14.59 -4.29
CA ASP A 43 -8.27 13.81 -3.65
C ASP A 43 -7.69 12.77 -2.68
N ILE A 44 -6.62 12.07 -3.08
CA ILE A 44 -5.91 11.14 -2.20
C ILE A 44 -5.40 11.87 -0.95
N ARG A 45 -4.78 13.05 -1.12
CA ARG A 45 -4.24 13.82 0.01
C ARG A 45 -5.34 14.30 0.95
N SER A 46 -6.42 14.87 0.41
CA SER A 46 -7.57 15.31 1.19
C SER A 46 -8.17 14.16 1.98
N GLN A 47 -8.40 13.02 1.32
CA GLN A 47 -8.95 11.83 1.97
C GLN A 47 -8.04 11.32 3.09
N LEU A 48 -6.73 11.21 2.86
CA LEU A 48 -5.79 10.78 3.90
C LEU A 48 -5.81 11.71 5.12
N LEU A 49 -5.84 13.03 4.91
CA LEU A 49 -5.90 14.01 5.99
C LEU A 49 -7.22 13.92 6.77
N ASP A 50 -8.35 13.82 6.07
CA ASP A 50 -9.68 13.68 6.67
C ASP A 50 -9.79 12.39 7.50
N ASP A 51 -9.10 11.33 7.08
CA ASP A 51 -9.04 10.04 7.76
C ASP A 51 -7.95 9.95 8.84
N GLY A 52 -7.35 11.07 9.21
CA GLY A 52 -6.43 11.17 10.36
C GLY A 52 -5.00 10.73 10.06
N PHE A 53 -4.58 10.68 8.80
CA PHE A 53 -3.16 10.63 8.46
C PHE A 53 -2.54 12.01 8.62
N GLU A 54 -1.34 12.04 9.18
CA GLU A 54 -0.51 13.22 9.29
C GLU A 54 0.50 13.27 8.15
N GLN A 55 0.63 14.45 7.52
CA GLN A 55 1.66 14.69 6.52
C GLN A 55 3.00 14.99 7.22
N VAL A 56 3.96 14.09 7.07
CA VAL A 56 5.34 14.26 7.54
C VAL A 56 6.29 14.57 6.37
N LEU A 57 7.45 15.16 6.69
CA LEU A 57 8.49 15.44 5.71
C LEU A 57 9.04 14.13 5.13
N ALA A 58 8.93 13.94 3.82
CA ALA A 58 9.63 12.86 3.13
C ALA A 58 11.14 13.14 3.18
N ASN A 59 11.94 12.17 3.65
CA ASN A 59 13.39 12.29 3.90
C ASN A 59 14.26 12.87 2.76
N ASN A 60 13.73 13.02 1.54
CA ASN A 60 14.46 13.53 0.38
C ASN A 60 13.82 14.78 -0.27
N GLY A 61 12.82 15.42 0.37
CA GLY A 61 12.14 16.63 -0.15
C GLY A 61 11.37 16.45 -1.47
N ARG A 62 11.35 15.24 -2.05
CA ARG A 62 10.74 14.91 -3.36
C ARG A 62 9.43 14.16 -3.21
N GLY A 63 8.49 14.70 -2.44
CA GLY A 63 7.16 14.11 -2.27
C GLY A 63 6.51 14.38 -0.92
N TYR A 64 5.43 13.66 -0.66
CA TYR A 64 4.65 13.68 0.57
C TYR A 64 4.69 12.30 1.22
N LEU A 65 4.78 12.26 2.54
CA LEU A 65 4.64 11.03 3.31
C LEU A 65 3.51 11.25 4.31
N PHE A 66 2.50 10.39 4.25
CA PHE A 66 1.36 10.38 5.15
C PHE A 66 1.49 9.18 6.08
N ARG A 67 1.28 9.39 7.38
CA ARG A 67 1.33 8.33 8.39
C ARG A 67 0.19 8.47 9.38
N ASN A 68 -0.32 7.36 9.91
CA ASN A 68 -1.30 7.39 11.00
C ASN A 68 -0.79 6.66 12.24
N SER A 69 -1.56 6.72 13.33
CA SER A 69 -1.25 6.06 14.60
C SER A 69 -1.26 4.53 14.52
N ALA A 70 -1.89 3.95 13.48
CA ALA A 70 -1.88 2.52 13.22
C ALA A 70 -0.59 2.02 12.54
N GLY A 71 0.35 2.93 12.22
CA GLY A 71 1.62 2.58 11.57
C GLY A 71 1.52 2.38 10.06
N GLU A 72 0.43 2.84 9.44
CA GLU A 72 0.27 2.82 7.99
C GLU A 72 1.01 3.99 7.35
N GLU A 73 1.51 3.78 6.13
CA GLU A 73 2.29 4.79 5.41
C GLU A 73 1.81 4.90 3.97
N VAL A 74 1.53 6.13 3.53
CA VAL A 74 1.25 6.44 2.13
C VAL A 74 2.25 7.47 1.65
N ARG A 75 3.09 7.07 0.69
CA ARG A 75 4.14 7.92 0.14
C ARG A 75 3.80 8.31 -1.29
N ILE A 76 3.69 9.61 -1.55
CA ILE A 76 3.43 10.17 -2.88
C ILE A 76 4.70 10.86 -3.36
N MET A 77 5.27 10.42 -4.47
CA MET A 77 6.55 10.92 -4.99
C MET A 77 6.44 11.35 -6.43
N ARG A 78 7.25 12.33 -6.83
CA ARG A 78 7.36 12.73 -8.24
C ARG A 78 8.41 11.86 -8.95
N ARG A 79 8.04 11.24 -10.06
CA ARG A 79 8.94 10.43 -10.92
C ARG A 79 8.64 10.71 -12.39
N GLU A 80 9.69 10.94 -13.18
CA GLU A 80 9.63 11.04 -14.66
C GLU A 80 8.52 11.95 -15.20
N GLY A 81 8.21 13.05 -14.51
CA GLY A 81 7.17 14.01 -14.90
C GLY A 81 5.77 13.68 -14.39
N GLY A 82 5.55 12.46 -13.87
CA GLY A 82 4.32 12.03 -13.20
C GLY A 82 4.47 11.89 -11.69
N TRP A 83 3.47 11.26 -11.08
CA TRP A 83 3.43 10.98 -9.66
C TRP A 83 3.19 9.50 -9.39
N ASP A 84 3.92 8.98 -8.43
CA ASP A 84 3.94 7.59 -7.99
C ASP A 84 3.45 7.53 -6.54
N ILE A 85 2.62 6.54 -6.23
CA ILE A 85 2.21 6.27 -4.85
C ILE A 85 2.76 4.91 -4.39
N ARG A 86 3.17 4.86 -3.12
CA ARG A 86 3.50 3.63 -2.43
C ARG A 86 2.70 3.55 -1.16
N VAL A 87 2.10 2.40 -0.94
CA VAL A 87 1.24 2.18 0.21
C VAL A 87 1.82 1.05 1.05
N ARG A 88 1.89 1.28 2.36
CA ARG A 88 2.31 0.29 3.35
C ARG A 88 1.27 0.21 4.45
N ASN A 89 0.80 -0.98 4.76
CA ASN A 89 -0.17 -1.17 5.82
C ASN A 89 0.51 -1.25 7.21
N SER A 90 -0.32 -1.35 8.25
CA SER A 90 0.07 -1.43 9.66
C SER A 90 0.96 -2.64 10.00
N HIS A 91 0.93 -3.67 9.15
CA HIS A 91 1.73 -4.89 9.30
C HIS A 91 3.10 -4.76 8.62
N GLY A 92 3.37 -3.61 8.02
CA GLY A 92 4.61 -3.33 7.30
C GLY A 92 4.66 -3.89 5.89
N ASN A 93 3.55 -4.41 5.35
CA ASN A 93 3.45 -4.95 4.01
C ASN A 93 3.20 -3.85 2.98
N TYR A 94 3.85 -3.93 1.82
CA TYR A 94 3.57 -3.05 0.70
C TYR A 94 2.36 -3.55 -0.09
N LEU A 95 1.54 -2.60 -0.57
CA LEU A 95 0.33 -2.89 -1.32
C LEU A 95 0.45 -2.47 -2.79
N ASP A 96 -0.10 -3.29 -3.69
CA ASP A 96 -0.28 -2.95 -5.11
C ASP A 96 -1.39 -1.90 -5.32
N GLU A 97 -1.68 -1.57 -6.58
CA GLU A 97 -2.72 -0.59 -6.95
C GLU A 97 -4.14 -0.99 -6.54
N PHE A 98 -4.38 -2.26 -6.19
CA PHE A 98 -5.65 -2.85 -5.80
C PHE A 98 -5.74 -3.14 -4.29
N GLY A 99 -4.65 -2.93 -3.54
CA GLY A 99 -4.60 -3.16 -2.10
C GLY A 99 -4.19 -4.59 -1.69
N ASN A 100 -3.67 -5.39 -2.63
CA ASN A 100 -3.11 -6.70 -2.32
C ASN A 100 -1.66 -6.56 -1.86
N VAL A 101 -1.21 -7.48 -1.00
CA VAL A 101 0.20 -7.55 -0.62
C VAL A 101 1.04 -7.90 -1.85
N ALA A 102 2.03 -7.06 -2.13
CA ALA A 102 2.93 -7.23 -3.26
C ALA A 102 4.39 -6.99 -2.83
N ASN A 103 5.34 -7.48 -3.63
CA ASN A 103 6.74 -7.21 -3.33
C ASN A 103 7.00 -5.70 -3.46
N PRO A 104 7.91 -5.13 -2.64
CA PRO A 104 8.20 -3.70 -2.68
C PRO A 104 8.55 -3.17 -4.07
N ILE A 105 9.17 -4.02 -4.91
CA ILE A 105 9.57 -3.66 -6.28
C ILE A 105 8.37 -3.53 -7.23
N ASP A 106 7.30 -4.30 -6.97
CA ASP A 106 6.06 -4.33 -7.75
C ASP A 106 5.09 -3.22 -7.31
N THR A 107 5.27 -2.67 -6.10
CA THR A 107 4.52 -1.51 -5.60
C THR A 107 5.16 -0.19 -6.03
N HIS A 108 5.78 -0.18 -7.21
CA HIS A 108 6.34 1.00 -7.87
C HIS A 108 5.53 1.26 -9.13
N ASN A 109 5.40 2.54 -9.51
CA ASN A 109 4.63 3.01 -10.66
C ASN A 109 3.11 2.88 -10.51
N ILE A 110 2.60 3.04 -9.28
CA ILE A 110 1.16 3.27 -9.11
C ILE A 110 0.93 4.74 -9.47
N GLU A 111 0.64 4.98 -10.74
CA GLU A 111 0.56 6.33 -11.32
C GLU A 111 -0.69 7.06 -10.83
N VAL A 112 -0.51 8.26 -10.30
CA VAL A 112 -1.60 9.16 -9.86
C VAL A 112 -1.51 10.50 -10.59
N ARG A 113 -2.63 11.19 -10.76
CA ARG A 113 -2.73 12.39 -11.60
C ARG A 113 -2.63 13.66 -10.77
N SER A 114 -2.06 14.72 -11.37
CA SER A 114 -1.93 16.03 -10.73
C SER A 114 -3.27 16.74 -10.54
N ARG A 115 -4.23 16.49 -11.43
CA ARG A 115 -5.62 16.97 -11.46
C ARG A 115 -6.41 16.17 -12.48
#